data_AF-A0A2P2I9Q3-F1
#
_entry.id   AF-A0A2P2I9Q3-F1
#
_cell.length_a   1.000
_cell.length_b   1.000
_cell.length_c   1.000
_cell.angle_alpha   90.00
_cell.angle_beta   90.00
_cell.angle_gamma   90.00
#
_symmetry.space_group_name_H-M   'P 1'
#
loop_
_entity.id
_entity.type
_entity.pdbx_description
1 polymer ?
#
loop_
_entity_poly.entity_id
_entity_poly.type
_entity_poly.pdbx_seq_one_letter_code
_entity_poly.pdbx_strand_id
1 'polypeptide(L)'
;SSKYQNLTKQAKELLEMQKEMVDQHQDFVDAGNEFMHWLRTAKERMGKCAEPTGDKDTISGKATVLKMLQNEQEEGQTKLAKAFQLAEKACNLADDEDKEVIEEEVAFLQDEFDKFLTQVGKTKNLLEMGIVKWTEYEDKFKECEEWLSTMEEKVQCYNKLQNTVQEKRAVL
;
A
#
# COMPACT_ATOMS: atom_id res chain seq x y z
N SER A 1 -37.30 -54.74 0.80
CA SER A 1 -36.43 -55.12 1.94
C SER A 1 -35.98 -53.85 2.65
N SER A 2 -36.26 -53.70 3.95
CA SER A 2 -35.96 -52.51 4.76
C SER A 2 -34.48 -52.11 4.71
N LYS A 3 -33.57 -53.08 4.54
CA LYS A 3 -32.13 -52.85 4.36
C LYS A 3 -31.81 -51.99 3.13
N TYR A 4 -32.47 -52.25 1.99
CA TYR A 4 -32.27 -51.46 0.77
C TYR A 4 -32.78 -50.03 0.94
N GLN A 5 -33.93 -49.85 1.58
CA GLN A 5 -34.48 -48.51 1.83
C GLN A 5 -33.57 -47.68 2.75
N ASN A 6 -33.02 -48.29 3.80
CA ASN A 6 -32.06 -47.63 4.69
C ASN A 6 -30.75 -47.28 3.99
N LEU A 7 -30.20 -48.19 3.18
CA LEU A 7 -28.96 -47.92 2.42
C LEU A 7 -29.17 -46.78 1.42
N THR A 8 -30.28 -46.78 0.69
CA THR A 8 -30.61 -45.69 -0.24
C THR A 8 -30.79 -44.36 0.47
N LYS A 9 -31.37 -44.34 1.68
CA LYS A 9 -31.50 -43.12 2.48
C LYS A 9 -30.12 -42.58 2.89
N GLN A 10 -29.27 -43.43 3.46
CA GLN A 10 -27.91 -43.05 3.87
C GLN A 10 -27.07 -42.55 2.68
N ALA A 11 -27.16 -43.21 1.53
CA ALA A 11 -26.44 -42.78 0.33
C ALA A 11 -26.89 -41.38 -0.15
N LYS A 12 -28.19 -41.06 -0.03
CA LYS A 12 -28.71 -39.73 -0.37
C LYS A 12 -28.24 -38.66 0.61
N GLU A 13 -28.26 -38.96 1.91
CA GLU A 13 -27.80 -38.03 2.95
C GLU A 13 -26.30 -37.73 2.79
N LEU A 14 -25.48 -38.75 2.54
CA LEU A 14 -24.05 -38.58 2.26
C LEU A 14 -23.79 -37.75 1.00
N LEU A 15 -24.56 -38.01 -0.07
CA LEU A 15 -24.43 -37.24 -1.30
C LEU A 15 -24.75 -35.76 -1.10
N GLU A 16 -25.79 -35.46 -0.31
CA GLU A 16 -26.18 -34.07 -0.04
C GLU A 16 -25.14 -33.35 0.82
N MET A 17 -24.64 -34.01 1.87
CA MET A 17 -23.57 -33.48 2.71
C MET A 17 -22.30 -33.20 1.90
N GLN A 18 -21.94 -34.09 0.98
CA GLN A 18 -20.75 -33.90 0.15
C GLN A 18 -20.92 -32.76 -0.85
N LYS A 19 -22.12 -32.55 -1.40
CA LYS A 19 -22.40 -31.37 -2.23
C LYS A 19 -22.27 -30.09 -1.43
N GLU A 20 -22.85 -30.05 -0.23
CA GLU A 20 -22.77 -28.88 0.65
C GLU A 20 -21.33 -28.55 1.02
N MET A 21 -20.50 -29.55 1.32
CA MET A 21 -19.06 -29.38 1.56
C MET A 21 -18.33 -28.78 0.35
N VAL A 22 -18.58 -29.30 -0.85
CA VAL A 22 -17.97 -28.76 -2.09
C VAL A 22 -18.41 -27.32 -2.32
N ASP A 23 -19.69 -27.01 -2.13
CA ASP A 23 -20.24 -25.65 -2.31
C ASP A 23 -19.61 -24.66 -1.31
N GLN A 24 -19.51 -25.03 -0.02
CA GLN A 24 -18.86 -24.17 0.99
C GLN A 24 -17.37 -23.95 0.70
N HIS A 25 -16.65 -25.00 0.26
CA HIS A 25 -15.24 -24.86 -0.10
C HIS A 25 -15.07 -23.95 -1.33
N GLN A 26 -15.94 -24.08 -2.33
CA GLN A 26 -15.92 -23.20 -3.50
C GLN A 26 -16.19 -21.73 -3.13
N ASP A 27 -17.15 -21.47 -2.25
CA ASP A 27 -17.44 -20.11 -1.75
C ASP A 27 -16.21 -19.50 -1.05
N PHE A 28 -15.49 -20.29 -0.24
CA PHE A 28 -14.23 -19.86 0.37
C PHE A 28 -13.16 -19.54 -0.67
N VAL A 29 -12.92 -20.45 -1.62
CA VAL A 29 -11.93 -20.26 -2.70
C VAL A 29 -12.22 -19.01 -3.51
N ASP A 30 -13.49 -18.76 -3.86
CA ASP A 30 -13.89 -17.57 -4.62
C ASP A 30 -13.65 -16.28 -3.83
N ALA A 31 -13.96 -16.29 -2.52
CA ALA A 31 -13.69 -15.13 -1.66
C ALA A 31 -12.18 -14.88 -1.45
N GLY A 32 -11.38 -15.94 -1.30
CA GLY A 32 -9.92 -15.86 -1.25
C GLY A 32 -9.33 -15.27 -2.54
N ASN A 33 -9.82 -15.72 -3.69
CA ASN A 33 -9.43 -15.18 -5.00
C ASN A 33 -9.82 -13.71 -5.17
N GLU A 34 -11.03 -13.31 -4.73
CA GLU A 34 -11.48 -11.92 -4.74
C GLU A 34 -10.55 -11.03 -3.91
N PHE A 35 -10.19 -11.48 -2.70
CA PHE A 35 -9.23 -10.80 -1.83
C PHE A 35 -7.85 -10.70 -2.46
N MET A 36 -7.30 -11.80 -2.99
CA MET A 36 -5.97 -11.82 -3.60
C MET A 36 -5.88 -10.95 -4.86
N HIS A 37 -6.94 -10.89 -5.65
CA HIS A 37 -7.03 -9.98 -6.79
C HIS A 37 -6.98 -8.51 -6.35
N TRP A 38 -7.76 -8.15 -5.32
CA TRP A 38 -7.71 -6.82 -4.72
C TRP A 38 -6.29 -6.51 -4.19
N LEU A 39 -5.70 -7.44 -3.44
CA LEU A 39 -4.37 -7.28 -2.84
C LEU A 39 -3.29 -7.08 -3.90
N ARG A 40 -3.34 -7.84 -5.00
CA ARG A 40 -2.43 -7.67 -6.13
C ARG A 40 -2.53 -6.28 -6.75
N THR A 41 -3.75 -5.81 -7.00
CA THR A 41 -4.00 -4.47 -7.55
C THR A 41 -3.48 -3.37 -6.61
N ALA A 42 -3.67 -3.53 -5.30
CA ALA A 42 -3.15 -2.62 -4.29
C ALA A 42 -1.61 -2.62 -4.25
N LYS A 43 -0.98 -3.81 -4.28
CA LYS A 43 0.48 -3.99 -4.34
C LYS A 43 1.09 -3.36 -5.60
N GLU A 44 0.45 -3.50 -6.76
CA GLU A 44 0.91 -2.89 -8.02
C GLU A 44 0.87 -1.35 -7.95
N ARG A 45 -0.18 -0.77 -7.36
CA ARG A 45 -0.27 0.69 -7.13
C ARG A 45 0.78 1.18 -6.13
N MET A 46 1.00 0.43 -5.05
CA MET A 46 2.04 0.72 -4.06
C MET A 46 3.44 0.66 -4.68
N GLY A 47 3.71 -0.32 -5.55
CA GLY A 47 5.01 -0.47 -6.22
C GLY A 47 5.43 0.76 -7.03
N LYS A 48 4.47 1.47 -7.62
CA LYS A 48 4.72 2.74 -8.34
C LYS A 48 5.13 3.90 -7.41
N CYS A 49 4.88 3.75 -6.11
CA CYS A 49 5.17 4.76 -5.08
C CYS A 49 6.35 4.37 -4.18
N ALA A 50 6.99 3.22 -4.43
CA ALA A 50 7.97 2.61 -3.52
C ALA A 50 9.23 3.48 -3.29
N GLU A 51 9.62 4.28 -4.28
CA GLU A 51 10.85 5.07 -4.24
C GLU A 51 10.58 6.58 -4.14
N PRO A 52 11.29 7.30 -3.25
CA PRO A 52 11.23 8.76 -3.09
C PRO A 52 12.09 9.46 -4.16
N THR A 53 11.90 9.09 -5.42
CA THR A 53 12.59 9.65 -6.57
C THR A 53 11.71 10.68 -7.29
N GLY A 54 12.34 11.73 -7.82
CA GLY A 54 11.66 12.83 -8.52
C GLY A 54 11.70 14.15 -7.75
N ASP A 55 11.06 15.16 -8.31
CA ASP A 55 10.84 16.46 -7.67
C ASP A 55 9.80 16.38 -6.54
N LYS A 56 9.64 17.50 -5.83
CA LYS A 56 8.72 17.62 -4.69
C LYS A 56 7.28 17.28 -5.06
N ASP A 57 6.82 17.73 -6.23
CA ASP A 57 5.45 17.47 -6.70
C ASP A 57 5.24 15.98 -7.00
N THR A 58 6.23 15.32 -7.60
CA THR A 58 6.22 13.89 -7.87
C THR A 58 6.11 13.08 -6.57
N ILE A 59 6.91 13.43 -5.56
CA ILE A 59 6.90 12.74 -4.26
C ILE A 59 5.59 13.02 -3.50
N SER A 60 5.07 14.25 -3.57
CA SER A 60 3.76 14.60 -3.00
C SER A 60 2.61 13.82 -3.66
N GLY A 61 2.66 13.64 -4.99
CA GLY A 61 1.72 12.81 -5.73
C GLY A 61 1.77 11.34 -5.28
N LYS A 62 2.97 10.75 -5.15
CA LYS A 62 3.16 9.40 -4.61
C LYS A 62 2.61 9.26 -3.18
N ALA A 63 2.83 10.25 -2.32
CA ALA A 63 2.29 10.27 -0.95
C ALA A 63 0.76 10.32 -0.94
N THR A 64 0.15 11.02 -1.90
CA THR A 64 -1.31 11.06 -2.07
C THR A 64 -1.88 9.69 -2.46
N VAL A 65 -1.22 8.97 -3.38
CA VAL A 65 -1.61 7.60 -3.73
C VAL A 65 -1.53 6.67 -2.53
N LEU A 66 -0.49 6.76 -1.70
CA LEU A 66 -0.41 5.97 -0.47
C LEU A 66 -1.55 6.28 0.49
N LYS A 67 -1.95 7.54 0.66
CA LYS A 67 -3.13 7.89 1.49
C LYS A 67 -4.40 7.24 0.96
N MET A 68 -4.59 7.16 -0.36
CA MET A 68 -5.73 6.44 -0.93
C MET A 68 -5.66 4.95 -0.59
N LEU A 69 -4.50 4.31 -0.73
CA LEU A 69 -4.31 2.91 -0.36
C LEU A 69 -4.56 2.66 1.13
N GLN A 70 -4.26 3.62 2.01
CA GLN A 70 -4.59 3.54 3.44
C GLN A 70 -6.11 3.58 3.67
N ASN A 71 -6.86 4.37 2.90
CA ASN A 71 -8.31 4.42 3.01
C ASN A 71 -8.97 3.13 2.47
N GLU A 72 -8.36 2.51 1.47
CA GLU A 72 -8.81 1.23 0.92
C GLU A 72 -8.47 0.03 1.81
N GLN A 73 -7.65 0.20 2.86
CA GLN A 73 -7.30 -0.87 3.80
C GLN A 73 -8.53 -1.51 4.44
N GLU A 74 -9.58 -0.72 4.74
CA GLU A 74 -10.83 -1.22 5.30
C GLU A 74 -11.57 -2.15 4.33
N GLU A 75 -11.49 -1.88 3.03
CA GLU A 75 -12.04 -2.75 1.99
C GLU A 75 -11.31 -4.11 1.98
N GLY A 76 -9.98 -4.07 2.03
CA GLY A 76 -9.14 -5.27 2.12
C GLY A 76 -9.44 -6.11 3.36
N GLN A 77 -9.57 -5.46 4.52
CA GLN A 77 -9.93 -6.12 5.78
C GLN A 77 -11.32 -6.77 5.69
N THR A 78 -12.28 -6.10 5.06
CA THR A 78 -13.64 -6.63 4.86
C THR A 78 -13.64 -7.86 3.96
N LYS A 79 -12.87 -7.83 2.86
CA LYS A 79 -12.71 -8.97 1.95
C LYS A 79 -12.03 -10.16 2.65
N LEU A 80 -10.98 -9.92 3.42
CA LEU A 80 -10.29 -10.95 4.20
C LEU A 80 -11.21 -11.57 5.26
N ALA A 81 -11.97 -10.73 5.99
CA ALA A 81 -12.94 -11.21 6.97
C ALA A 81 -14.04 -12.08 6.33
N LYS A 82 -14.52 -11.72 5.14
CA LYS A 82 -15.47 -12.54 4.37
C LYS A 82 -14.86 -13.90 4.03
N ALA A 83 -13.60 -13.94 3.56
CA ALA A 83 -12.91 -15.20 3.28
C ALA A 83 -12.81 -16.07 4.54
N PHE A 84 -12.46 -15.50 5.69
CA PHE A 84 -12.37 -16.25 6.95
C PHE A 84 -13.72 -16.81 7.42
N GLN A 85 -14.80 -16.03 7.28
CA GLN A 85 -16.14 -16.51 7.63
C GLN A 85 -16.56 -17.71 6.75
N LEU A 86 -16.18 -17.71 5.48
CA LEU A 86 -16.47 -18.82 4.56
C LEU A 86 -15.55 -20.01 4.81
N ALA A 87 -14.27 -19.77 5.16
CA ALA A 87 -13.34 -20.81 5.60
C ALA A 87 -13.87 -21.55 6.83
N GLU A 88 -14.35 -20.83 7.85
CA GLU A 88 -14.92 -21.43 9.06
C GLU A 88 -16.13 -22.32 8.73
N LYS A 89 -17.00 -21.88 7.81
CA LYS A 89 -18.12 -22.69 7.33
C LYS A 89 -17.66 -23.96 6.61
N ALA A 90 -16.67 -23.85 5.73
CA ALA A 90 -16.10 -24.99 5.03
C ALA A 90 -15.45 -25.99 6.01
N CYS A 91 -14.70 -25.51 7.01
CA CYS A 91 -14.08 -26.34 8.05
C CYS A 91 -15.10 -27.13 8.87
N ASN A 92 -16.31 -26.62 9.08
CA ASN A 92 -17.35 -27.34 9.83
C ASN A 92 -17.85 -28.61 9.13
N LEU A 93 -17.69 -28.71 7.81
CA LEU A 93 -18.13 -29.85 6.99
C LEU A 93 -16.97 -30.70 6.45
N ALA A 94 -15.75 -30.16 6.49
CA ALA A 94 -14.53 -30.79 6.02
C ALA A 94 -14.04 -31.90 6.97
N ASP A 95 -13.30 -32.86 6.41
CA ASP A 95 -12.51 -33.79 7.21
C ASP A 95 -11.21 -33.12 7.71
N ASP A 96 -10.40 -33.86 8.46
CA ASP A 96 -9.22 -33.27 9.11
C ASP A 96 -8.12 -32.90 8.10
N GLU A 97 -8.02 -33.58 6.95
CA GLU A 97 -7.05 -33.27 5.90
C GLU A 97 -7.48 -31.99 5.15
N ASP A 98 -8.75 -31.88 4.79
CA ASP A 98 -9.31 -30.69 4.12
C ASP A 98 -9.28 -29.46 5.03
N LYS A 99 -9.48 -29.62 6.35
CA LYS A 99 -9.35 -28.52 7.32
C LYS A 99 -7.95 -27.96 7.37
N GLU A 100 -6.92 -28.81 7.40
CA GLU A 100 -5.53 -28.38 7.42
C GLU A 100 -5.23 -27.51 6.21
N VAL A 101 -5.68 -27.91 5.02
CA VAL A 101 -5.54 -27.13 3.77
C VAL A 101 -6.24 -25.77 3.86
N ILE A 102 -7.46 -25.72 4.38
CA ILE A 102 -8.21 -24.45 4.54
C ILE A 102 -7.51 -23.53 5.54
N GLU A 103 -7.02 -24.07 6.66
CA GLU A 103 -6.30 -23.31 7.69
C GLU A 103 -4.97 -22.76 7.17
N GLU A 104 -4.21 -23.53 6.39
CA GLU A 104 -3.00 -23.07 5.71
C GLU A 104 -3.28 -21.90 4.75
N GLU A 105 -4.34 -21.99 3.94
CA GLU A 105 -4.72 -20.93 3.02
C GLU A 105 -5.16 -19.66 3.78
N VAL A 106 -5.97 -19.80 4.84
CA VAL A 106 -6.35 -18.68 5.72
C VAL A 106 -5.12 -17.98 6.31
N ALA A 107 -4.16 -18.76 6.81
CA ALA A 107 -2.91 -18.23 7.36
C ALA A 107 -2.09 -17.50 6.29
N PHE A 108 -2.03 -18.05 5.07
CA PHE A 108 -1.37 -17.41 3.93
C PHE A 108 -2.02 -16.06 3.56
N LEU A 109 -3.35 -16.00 3.45
CA LEU A 109 -4.07 -14.76 3.15
C LEU A 109 -3.82 -13.67 4.20
N GLN A 110 -3.81 -14.06 5.49
CA GLN A 110 -3.50 -13.15 6.61
C GLN A 110 -2.07 -12.60 6.51
N ASP A 111 -1.09 -13.48 6.34
CA ASP A 111 0.33 -13.12 6.26
C ASP A 111 0.61 -12.20 5.07
N GLU A 112 0.02 -12.47 3.91
CA GLU A 112 0.15 -11.62 2.72
C GLU A 112 -0.47 -10.23 2.92
N PHE A 113 -1.54 -10.13 3.71
CA PHE A 113 -2.13 -8.85 4.10
C PHE A 113 -1.23 -8.08 5.06
N ASP A 114 -0.74 -8.72 6.11
CA ASP A 114 0.12 -8.09 7.12
C ASP A 114 1.44 -7.58 6.52
N LYS A 115 2.03 -8.37 5.61
CA LYS A 115 3.18 -7.93 4.80
C LYS A 115 2.87 -6.69 3.98
N PHE A 116 1.70 -6.65 3.34
CA PHE A 116 1.26 -5.48 2.57
C PHE A 116 1.10 -4.24 3.46
N LEU A 117 0.43 -4.35 4.60
CA LEU A 117 0.24 -3.23 5.53
C LEU A 117 1.57 -2.70 6.05
N THR A 118 2.48 -3.61 6.41
CA THR A 118 3.84 -3.27 6.82
C THR A 118 4.57 -2.49 5.72
N GLN A 119 4.46 -2.93 4.47
CA GLN A 119 5.12 -2.27 3.35
C GLN A 119 4.52 -0.90 3.03
N VAL A 120 3.19 -0.74 3.13
CA VAL A 120 2.52 0.56 3.00
C VAL A 120 3.05 1.54 4.04
N GLY A 121 3.14 1.13 5.31
CA GLY A 121 3.67 1.96 6.39
C GLY A 121 5.12 2.37 6.17
N LYS A 122 5.98 1.43 5.77
CA LYS A 122 7.39 1.71 5.44
C LYS A 122 7.53 2.71 4.29
N THR A 123 6.78 2.49 3.21
CA THR A 123 6.83 3.35 2.02
C THR A 123 6.34 4.77 2.33
N LYS A 124 5.29 4.89 3.17
CA LYS A 124 4.79 6.18 3.64
C LYS A 124 5.87 6.97 4.36
N ASN A 125 6.49 6.36 5.37
CA ASN A 125 7.55 7.01 6.14
C ASN A 125 8.70 7.46 5.24
N LEU A 126 9.08 6.64 4.27
CA LEU A 126 10.15 6.96 3.31
C LEU A 126 9.80 8.18 2.44
N LEU A 127 8.58 8.25 1.91
CA LEU A 127 8.12 9.40 1.12
C LEU A 127 7.99 10.66 1.96
N GLU A 128 7.47 10.57 3.19
CA GLU A 128 7.38 11.69 4.13
C GLU A 128 8.76 12.26 4.47
N MET A 129 9.76 11.39 4.70
CA MET A 129 11.15 11.82 4.85
C MET A 129 11.70 12.51 3.59
N GLY A 130 11.34 12.01 2.41
CA GLY A 130 11.70 12.64 1.13
C GLY A 130 11.13 14.05 0.99
N ILE A 131 9.87 14.26 1.39
CA ILE A 131 9.22 15.58 1.39
C ILE A 131 9.94 16.53 2.35
N VAL A 132 10.27 16.08 3.56
CA VAL A 132 11.02 16.91 4.53
C VAL A 132 12.36 17.34 3.93
N LYS A 133 13.13 16.41 3.35
CA LYS A 133 14.42 16.73 2.71
C LYS A 133 14.27 17.73 1.56
N TRP A 134 13.21 17.62 0.76
CA TRP A 134 12.93 18.58 -0.30
C TRP A 134 12.64 19.98 0.24
N THR A 135 11.85 20.08 1.30
CA THR A 135 11.59 21.36 1.97
C THR A 135 12.89 21.97 2.51
N GLU A 136 13.73 21.18 3.19
CA GLU A 136 15.04 21.64 3.69
C GLU A 136 15.97 22.11 2.55
N TYR A 137 15.94 21.42 1.42
CA TYR A 137 16.70 21.82 0.23
C TYR A 137 16.20 23.15 -0.33
N GLU A 138 14.89 23.33 -0.48
CA GLU A 138 14.30 24.57 -0.99
C GLU A 138 14.62 25.77 -0.11
N ASP A 139 14.60 25.60 1.21
CA ASP A 139 14.95 26.67 2.15
C ASP A 139 16.42 27.10 2.00
N LYS A 140 17.34 26.13 1.94
CA LYS A 140 18.77 26.41 1.70
C LYS A 140 19.03 27.02 0.33
N PHE A 141 18.30 26.56 -0.69
CA PHE A 141 18.40 27.11 -2.04
C PHE A 141 18.02 28.59 -2.07
N LYS A 142 16.90 28.96 -1.42
CA LYS A 142 16.46 30.36 -1.29
C LYS A 142 17.48 31.21 -0.52
N GLU A 143 18.02 30.69 0.58
CA GLU A 143 19.06 31.41 1.34
C GLU A 143 20.29 31.72 0.48
N CYS A 144 20.75 30.73 -0.32
CA CYS A 144 21.85 30.92 -1.26
C CYS A 144 21.51 31.93 -2.38
N GLU A 145 20.29 31.88 -2.91
CA GLU A 145 19.81 32.79 -3.95
C GLU A 145 19.76 34.24 -3.44
N GLU A 146 19.22 34.46 -2.23
CA GLU A 146 19.20 35.77 -1.56
C GLU A 146 20.61 36.30 -1.28
N TRP A 147 21.51 35.44 -0.81
CA TRP A 147 22.91 35.79 -0.58
C TRP A 147 23.62 36.19 -1.88
N LEU A 148 23.44 35.41 -2.95
CA LEU A 148 24.00 35.70 -4.27
C LEU A 148 23.48 37.04 -4.80
N SER A 149 22.16 37.27 -4.76
CA SER A 149 21.55 38.52 -5.21
C SER A 149 22.10 39.73 -4.43
N THR A 150 22.16 39.63 -3.10
CA THR A 150 22.73 40.68 -2.24
C THR A 150 24.20 40.96 -2.57
N MET A 151 24.98 39.90 -2.84
CA MET A 151 26.39 40.04 -3.19
C MET A 151 26.58 40.64 -4.59
N GLU A 152 25.76 40.25 -5.57
CA GLU A 152 25.76 40.81 -6.91
C GLU A 152 25.45 42.31 -6.90
N GLU A 153 24.45 42.75 -6.13
CA GLU A 153 24.14 44.18 -5.94
C GLU A 153 25.32 44.96 -5.35
N LYS A 154 25.95 44.40 -4.30
CA LYS A 154 27.16 44.99 -3.70
C LYS A 154 28.27 45.08 -4.72
N VAL A 155 28.57 44.02 -5.48
CA VAL A 155 29.65 44.03 -6.48
C VAL A 155 29.36 45.00 -7.62
N GLN A 156 28.11 45.09 -8.09
CA GLN A 156 27.71 46.04 -9.13
C GLN A 156 27.96 47.49 -8.72
N CYS A 157 27.84 47.83 -7.43
CA CYS A 157 28.11 49.20 -6.97
C CYS A 157 29.57 49.63 -7.18
N TYR A 158 30.52 48.68 -7.11
CA TYR A 158 31.94 48.93 -7.38
C TYR A 158 32.28 49.00 -8.88
N ASN A 159 31.45 48.41 -9.75
CA ASN A 159 31.65 48.42 -11.21
C ASN A 159 31.07 49.66 -11.91
N LYS A 160 30.40 50.56 -11.20
CA LYS A 160 29.91 51.83 -11.78
C LYS A 160 31.06 52.81 -11.95
N LEU A 161 31.19 53.40 -13.14
CA LEU A 161 32.14 54.48 -13.45
C LEU A 161 31.94 55.64 -12.46
N GLN A 162 32.93 55.85 -11.60
CA GLN A 162 32.97 56.98 -10.68
C GLN A 162 33.65 58.15 -11.41
N ASN A 163 32.90 59.24 -11.65
CA ASN A 163 33.37 60.35 -12.47
C ASN A 163 34.21 61.36 -11.67
N THR A 164 34.15 61.32 -10.34
CA THR A 164 34.93 62.20 -9.46
C THR A 164 35.84 61.44 -8.48
N VAL A 165 36.86 62.14 -7.95
CA VAL A 165 37.79 61.56 -6.95
C VAL A 165 37.11 61.33 -5.61
N GLN A 166 36.13 62.16 -5.22
CA GLN A 166 35.33 61.95 -4.01
C GLN A 166 34.49 60.67 -4.10
N GLU A 167 33.85 60.44 -5.26
CA GLU A 167 33.06 59.23 -5.54
C GLU A 167 33.92 57.96 -5.47
N LYS A 168 35.12 57.95 -6.09
CA LYS A 168 36.06 56.82 -6.03
C LYS A 168 36.50 56.46 -4.60
N ARG A 169 36.65 57.44 -3.71
CA ARG A 169 37.04 57.21 -2.31
C ARG A 169 35.90 56.68 -1.44
N ALA A 170 34.65 56.87 -1.84
CA ALA A 170 33.48 56.43 -1.07
C ALA A 170 33.10 54.96 -1.31
N VAL A 171 33.59 54.37 -2.42
CA VAL A 171 33.41 52.95 -2.79
C VAL A 171 34.71 52.13 -2.61
N LEU A 172 35.64 52.55 -1.75
CA LEU A 172 36.84 51.80 -1.35
C LEU A 172 36.78 51.54 0.16
#